data_AF-A0A2W7RCE6-F1
#
_entry.id   AF-A0A2W7RCE6-F1
#
_cell.length_a   1.000
_cell.length_b   1.000
_cell.length_c   1.000
_cell.angle_alpha   90.00
_cell.angle_beta   90.00
_cell.angle_gamma   90.00
#
_symmetry.space_group_name_H-M   'P 1'
#
loop_
_entity.id
_entity.type
_entity.pdbx_description
1 polymer ?
#
loop_
_entity_poly.entity_id
_entity_poly.type
_entity_poly.pdbx_seq_one_letter_code
_entity_poly.pdbx_strand_id
1 'polypeptide(L)'
;MFSKLFRSLPVLLFINLAANASDLKAQRNVELQGNIVVEAENFSRQNRTEKRQWYVTTKQNTAAVLPDKDGNHTKEASKQAYLEILPDTRVTHEDELIQGENFSNEAGEMAIVSYEVNFTNPGRYYVWVRAFSTGTEDNGIHVGIDDSWPPSGQRMQWCEGKNAWTWASKQRTKEEHCGVPHQIYLDVENTGIHTIQFSMREDGFEFDQFLLTQDINYTPDGILTPAPSTDQNSSEVSQIADSTIANTRFKGVAIAPAPGRIAVVADGNSPDPDDLGGTAVSLALLRAAGLSDRLVHYSHSCDLVRGPRISDRAEKERHHMMQLACDVTARRWGGYDSLIFFDALWQQEETVSDLAKAINESTAEDPLWIVEAGEPDIIGMSLKESNPEKHQFVKVITHHSANDDAGDYYTWAQILDFGVEEVRIPDQNEYLKVDLEQWDWAKNHLDSRVQWIWLLGKMAEVDDVVKFQKGKWDCSDAGMVLYWITGATSGGLELGKVEDVRKLLLDYISANPITD
;
A
#
# COMPACT_ATOMS: atom_id res chain seq x y z
N MET A 1 -65.10 42.57 18.13
CA MET A 1 -64.42 43.21 19.29
C MET A 1 -63.32 42.26 19.72
N PHE A 2 -62.06 42.72 19.74
CA PHE A 2 -60.86 42.17 20.44
C PHE A 2 -60.70 40.63 20.60
N SER A 3 -59.57 39.97 20.39
CA SER A 3 -58.19 40.33 20.06
C SER A 3 -57.35 39.04 19.99
N LYS A 4 -56.18 39.14 19.34
CA LYS A 4 -54.89 38.52 19.69
C LYS A 4 -54.53 37.07 19.28
N LEU A 5 -53.31 37.07 18.70
CA LEU A 5 -52.21 36.11 18.69
C LEU A 5 -52.39 34.76 17.96
N PHE A 6 -51.66 34.61 16.85
CA PHE A 6 -50.72 33.50 16.71
C PHE A 6 -49.42 34.00 16.06
N ARG A 7 -48.29 33.75 16.74
CA ARG A 7 -46.93 33.96 16.25
C ARG A 7 -46.57 32.85 15.27
N SER A 8 -45.99 33.16 14.11
CA SER A 8 -45.28 32.17 13.30
C SER A 8 -43.88 31.94 13.89
N LEU A 9 -43.54 30.67 14.17
CA LEU A 9 -42.17 30.22 14.33
C LEU A 9 -41.62 29.83 12.96
N PRO A 10 -40.32 30.05 12.67
CA PRO A 10 -39.66 29.43 11.54
C PRO A 10 -39.41 27.94 11.83
N VAL A 11 -39.59 27.13 10.79
CA VAL A 11 -39.38 25.68 10.76
C VAL A 11 -37.93 25.36 11.13
N LEU A 12 -37.72 24.59 12.21
CA LEU A 12 -36.45 23.90 12.45
C LEU A 12 -36.34 22.76 11.44
N LEU A 13 -35.39 22.86 10.53
CA LEU A 13 -34.93 21.75 9.72
C LEU A 13 -34.05 20.87 10.62
N PHE A 14 -34.59 19.73 11.08
CA PHE A 14 -33.76 18.66 11.65
C PHE A 14 -32.98 18.03 10.49
N ILE A 15 -31.70 18.38 10.39
CA ILE A 15 -30.74 17.59 9.62
C ILE A 15 -30.54 16.30 10.42
N ASN A 16 -31.08 15.19 9.92
CA ASN A 16 -30.68 13.86 10.35
C ASN A 16 -29.17 13.73 10.09
N LEU A 17 -28.38 13.70 11.16
CA LEU A 17 -27.07 13.05 11.13
C LEU A 17 -27.31 11.56 10.90
N ALA A 18 -27.39 11.15 9.64
CA ALA A 18 -27.00 9.80 9.29
C ALA A 18 -25.48 9.74 9.52
N ALA A 19 -25.07 9.09 10.61
CA ALA A 19 -23.70 8.62 10.73
C ALA A 19 -23.46 7.74 9.49
N ASN A 20 -22.67 8.23 8.54
CA ASN A 20 -22.15 7.39 7.47
C ASN A 20 -21.31 6.32 8.15
N ALA A 21 -21.79 5.08 8.03
CA ALA A 21 -21.04 3.90 8.41
C ALA A 21 -19.68 3.98 7.70
N SER A 22 -18.66 3.94 8.53
CA SER A 22 -17.24 3.90 8.21
C SER A 22 -16.91 2.89 7.11
N ASP A 23 -16.05 3.30 6.17
CA ASP A 23 -15.26 2.41 5.33
C ASP A 23 -14.53 1.38 6.20
N LEU A 24 -15.06 0.16 6.23
CA LEU A 24 -14.40 -1.00 6.82
C LEU A 24 -13.34 -1.47 5.83
N LYS A 25 -12.10 -1.04 6.03
CA LYS A 25 -10.91 -1.49 5.31
C LYS A 25 -10.81 -3.01 5.38
N ALA A 26 -10.85 -3.69 4.24
CA ALA A 26 -10.72 -5.14 4.16
C ALA A 26 -9.29 -5.58 4.55
N GLN A 27 -9.17 -6.30 5.65
CA GLN A 27 -7.94 -6.96 6.08
C GLN A 27 -7.54 -8.04 5.06
N ARG A 28 -6.34 -7.93 4.47
CA ARG A 28 -5.84 -8.89 3.48
C ARG A 28 -4.98 -9.94 4.17
N ASN A 29 -5.32 -11.21 3.98
CA ASN A 29 -4.63 -12.32 4.61
C ASN A 29 -3.54 -12.84 3.67
N VAL A 30 -2.32 -12.99 4.20
CA VAL A 30 -1.12 -13.28 3.40
C VAL A 30 -0.61 -14.69 3.71
N GLU A 31 -0.22 -15.39 2.66
CA GLU A 31 0.43 -16.69 2.77
C GLU A 31 1.83 -16.58 3.41
N LEU A 32 2.06 -17.37 4.46
CA LEU A 32 3.35 -17.50 5.13
C LEU A 32 3.72 -18.99 5.18
N GLN A 33 4.82 -19.36 4.52
CA GLN A 33 5.34 -20.74 4.51
C GLN A 33 4.30 -21.80 4.06
N GLY A 34 3.47 -21.49 3.07
CA GLY A 34 2.46 -22.43 2.55
C GLY A 34 1.17 -22.50 3.37
N ASN A 35 1.00 -21.62 4.36
CA ASN A 35 -0.18 -21.53 5.21
C ASN A 35 -0.77 -20.11 5.21
N ILE A 36 -2.10 -20.00 5.20
CA ILE A 36 -2.83 -18.73 5.35
C ILE A 36 -3.85 -18.92 6.48
N VAL A 37 -3.71 -18.17 7.56
CA VAL A 37 -4.64 -18.18 8.70
C VAL A 37 -5.39 -16.86 8.73
N VAL A 38 -6.71 -16.92 8.89
CA VAL A 38 -7.62 -15.78 8.79
C VAL A 38 -8.63 -15.82 9.93
N GLU A 39 -8.84 -14.68 10.61
CA GLU A 39 -9.96 -14.54 11.54
C GLU A 39 -11.26 -14.33 10.76
N ALA A 40 -12.32 -15.01 11.16
CA ALA A 40 -13.59 -14.97 10.47
C ALA A 40 -14.22 -13.57 10.48
N GLU A 41 -14.08 -12.80 11.56
CA GLU A 41 -14.64 -11.46 11.67
C GLU A 41 -13.99 -10.43 10.72
N ASN A 42 -12.89 -10.79 10.07
CA ASN A 42 -12.13 -9.92 9.16
C ASN A 42 -12.50 -10.14 7.68
N PHE A 43 -13.79 -10.39 7.40
CA PHE A 43 -14.30 -10.51 6.04
C PHE A 43 -14.33 -9.14 5.32
N SER A 44 -14.04 -9.14 4.01
CA SER A 44 -14.01 -7.92 3.18
C SER A 44 -15.39 -7.45 2.76
N ARG A 45 -16.31 -8.39 2.52
CA ARG A 45 -17.69 -8.12 2.14
C ARG A 45 -18.59 -9.30 2.50
N GLN A 46 -19.88 -9.03 2.62
CA GLN A 46 -20.91 -10.06 2.65
C GLN A 46 -22.04 -9.75 1.66
N ASN A 47 -22.70 -10.77 1.13
CA ASN A 47 -23.82 -10.65 0.20
C ASN A 47 -24.84 -11.80 0.38
N ARG A 48 -25.93 -11.76 -0.39
CA ARG A 48 -27.07 -12.71 -0.30
C ARG A 48 -27.67 -12.77 1.11
N THR A 49 -27.91 -11.59 1.69
CA THR A 49 -28.25 -11.41 3.11
C THR A 49 -29.75 -11.28 3.38
N GLU A 50 -30.60 -11.58 2.39
CA GLU A 50 -32.03 -11.26 2.44
C GLU A 50 -32.79 -12.07 3.50
N LYS A 51 -32.34 -13.29 3.78
CA LYS A 51 -32.97 -14.21 4.74
C LYS A 51 -32.11 -14.49 5.97
N ARG A 52 -30.80 -14.57 5.77
CA ARG A 52 -29.79 -14.86 6.79
C ARG A 52 -28.59 -13.99 6.54
N GLN A 53 -27.91 -13.59 7.60
CA GLN A 53 -26.76 -12.70 7.51
C GLN A 53 -25.71 -13.10 8.55
N TRP A 54 -24.44 -12.86 8.24
CA TRP A 54 -23.35 -13.00 9.20
C TRP A 54 -23.25 -11.76 10.08
N TYR A 55 -23.24 -11.98 11.39
CA TYR A 55 -23.08 -10.96 12.41
C TYR A 55 -21.79 -11.18 13.18
N VAL A 56 -21.06 -10.09 13.43
CA VAL A 56 -19.87 -10.13 14.29
C VAL A 56 -20.32 -10.11 15.75
N THR A 57 -19.97 -11.15 16.51
CA THR A 57 -20.22 -11.25 17.94
C THR A 57 -18.91 -11.03 18.70
N THR A 58 -18.93 -10.14 19.69
CA THR A 58 -17.80 -9.80 20.56
C THR A 58 -18.25 -9.79 22.03
N LYS A 59 -17.31 -9.73 22.97
CA LYS A 59 -17.64 -9.67 24.41
C LYS A 59 -18.53 -8.46 24.77
N GLN A 60 -18.43 -7.36 24.03
CA GLN A 60 -19.13 -6.11 24.30
C GLN A 60 -20.35 -5.90 23.39
N ASN A 61 -20.47 -6.67 22.31
CA ASN A 61 -21.49 -6.49 21.30
C ASN A 61 -21.97 -7.86 20.78
N THR A 62 -23.22 -8.20 21.06
CA THR A 62 -23.94 -9.35 20.49
C THR A 62 -25.12 -8.80 19.69
N ALA A 63 -25.36 -9.36 18.50
CA ALA A 63 -26.44 -8.91 17.64
C ALA A 63 -27.80 -9.08 18.33
N ALA A 64 -28.63 -8.04 18.34
CA ALA A 64 -29.99 -8.10 18.89
C ALA A 64 -30.99 -8.72 17.88
N VAL A 65 -30.58 -9.77 17.18
CA VAL A 65 -31.38 -10.45 16.15
C VAL A 65 -31.98 -11.70 16.77
N LEU A 66 -33.30 -11.84 16.67
CA LEU A 66 -34.03 -12.97 17.23
C LEU A 66 -34.72 -13.76 16.10
N PRO A 67 -34.92 -15.09 16.27
CA PRO A 67 -34.39 -15.90 17.37
C PRO A 67 -32.86 -16.08 17.32
N ASP A 68 -32.28 -16.16 18.51
CA ASP A 68 -30.91 -16.53 18.84
C ASP A 68 -31.03 -17.14 20.24
N LYS A 69 -30.89 -18.47 20.34
CA LYS A 69 -31.18 -19.21 21.59
C LYS A 69 -29.90 -19.63 22.32
N ASP A 70 -28.76 -19.57 21.66
CA ASP A 70 -27.50 -19.90 22.30
C ASP A 70 -26.91 -18.67 23.01
N GLY A 71 -25.76 -18.88 23.65
CA GLY A 71 -25.12 -17.86 24.46
C GLY A 71 -23.91 -17.30 23.73
N ASN A 72 -23.47 -16.11 24.12
CA ASN A 72 -22.23 -15.55 23.60
C ASN A 72 -21.01 -16.46 23.92
N HIS A 73 -20.38 -17.02 22.89
CA HIS A 73 -19.23 -17.95 23.00
C HIS A 73 -17.85 -17.30 22.81
N THR A 74 -17.74 -15.97 22.93
CA THR A 74 -16.50 -15.22 22.64
C THR A 74 -15.34 -15.53 23.58
N LYS A 75 -15.57 -16.11 24.75
CA LYS A 75 -14.52 -16.30 25.77
C LYS A 75 -13.33 -17.12 25.26
N GLU A 76 -13.59 -18.11 24.40
CA GLU A 76 -12.61 -19.08 23.88
C GLU A 76 -12.38 -18.95 22.36
N ALA A 77 -13.04 -17.97 21.74
CA ALA A 77 -12.82 -17.57 20.36
C ALA A 77 -11.50 -16.80 20.23
N SER A 78 -10.86 -16.87 19.06
CA SER A 78 -9.74 -16.02 18.71
C SER A 78 -10.14 -14.55 18.84
N LYS A 79 -9.24 -13.73 19.40
CA LYS A 79 -9.46 -12.29 19.68
C LYS A 79 -10.76 -11.95 20.45
N GLN A 80 -11.42 -12.94 21.04
CA GLN A 80 -12.74 -12.82 21.65
C GLN A 80 -13.83 -12.28 20.70
N ALA A 81 -13.73 -12.64 19.42
CA ALA A 81 -14.70 -12.30 18.38
C ALA A 81 -14.97 -13.52 17.47
N TYR A 82 -16.17 -13.59 16.89
CA TYR A 82 -16.51 -14.61 15.88
C TYR A 82 -17.66 -14.11 15.00
N LEU A 83 -17.95 -14.84 13.92
CA LEU A 83 -19.13 -14.62 13.08
C LEU A 83 -20.23 -15.64 13.36
N GLU A 84 -21.48 -15.19 13.32
CA GLU A 84 -22.65 -16.03 13.52
C GLU A 84 -23.73 -15.78 12.47
N ILE A 85 -24.37 -16.83 11.97
CA ILE A 85 -25.44 -16.71 10.99
C ILE A 85 -26.79 -16.57 11.69
N LEU A 86 -27.41 -15.39 11.56
CA LEU A 86 -28.68 -15.09 12.22
C LEU A 86 -29.78 -14.66 11.22
N PRO A 87 -31.07 -14.79 11.59
CA PRO A 87 -31.58 -15.40 12.84
C PRO A 87 -31.36 -16.91 12.90
N ASP A 88 -31.07 -17.45 14.09
CA ASP A 88 -30.99 -18.89 14.33
C ASP A 88 -32.39 -19.45 14.65
N THR A 89 -33.03 -19.97 13.62
CA THR A 89 -34.37 -20.55 13.72
C THR A 89 -34.37 -22.05 13.92
N ARG A 90 -33.21 -22.72 13.79
CA ARG A 90 -33.10 -24.17 13.77
C ARG A 90 -31.94 -24.66 14.64
N VAL A 91 -32.18 -24.60 15.94
CA VAL A 91 -31.21 -24.97 16.97
C VAL A 91 -31.13 -26.50 17.15
N THR A 92 -32.26 -27.17 17.01
CA THR A 92 -32.41 -28.61 17.28
C THR A 92 -33.16 -29.34 16.18
N HIS A 93 -33.06 -30.68 16.18
CA HIS A 93 -33.78 -31.51 15.21
C HIS A 93 -35.31 -31.39 15.28
N GLU A 94 -35.85 -30.87 16.39
CA GLU A 94 -37.29 -30.63 16.56
C GLU A 94 -37.75 -29.33 15.88
N ASP A 95 -36.83 -28.42 15.58
CA ASP A 95 -37.12 -27.21 14.83
C ASP A 95 -37.25 -27.54 13.32
N GLU A 96 -38.23 -26.93 12.66
CA GLU A 96 -38.57 -27.24 11.27
C GLU A 96 -37.42 -26.88 10.32
N LEU A 97 -37.03 -27.82 9.43
CA LEU A 97 -36.08 -27.55 8.36
C LEU A 97 -36.79 -26.89 7.17
N ILE A 98 -36.39 -25.67 6.84
CA ILE A 98 -36.93 -24.86 5.76
C ILE A 98 -35.79 -24.60 4.75
N GLN A 99 -35.86 -25.30 3.61
CA GLN A 99 -34.86 -25.19 2.55
C GLN A 99 -34.84 -23.79 1.93
N GLY A 100 -33.63 -23.28 1.72
CA GLY A 100 -33.37 -21.93 1.23
C GLY A 100 -33.72 -20.85 2.25
N GLU A 101 -33.88 -21.18 3.53
CA GLU A 101 -34.11 -20.21 4.62
C GLU A 101 -33.24 -20.48 5.84
N ASN A 102 -33.42 -21.60 6.54
CA ASN A 102 -32.56 -22.00 7.67
C ASN A 102 -31.55 -23.09 7.28
N PHE A 103 -31.68 -23.61 6.06
CA PHE A 103 -30.78 -24.61 5.51
C PHE A 103 -30.62 -24.43 4.00
N SER A 104 -29.39 -24.49 3.50
CA SER A 104 -29.08 -24.62 2.07
C SER A 104 -28.12 -25.77 1.84
N ASN A 105 -28.46 -26.68 0.92
CA ASN A 105 -27.50 -27.69 0.46
C ASN A 105 -26.76 -27.25 -0.80
N GLU A 106 -27.13 -26.10 -1.37
CA GLU A 106 -26.51 -25.49 -2.55
C GLU A 106 -25.55 -24.38 -2.08
N ALA A 107 -24.28 -24.54 -2.43
CA ALA A 107 -23.23 -23.59 -2.07
C ALA A 107 -23.37 -22.29 -2.86
N GLY A 108 -23.16 -21.15 -2.22
CA GLY A 108 -23.18 -19.84 -2.86
C GLY A 108 -24.56 -19.20 -3.03
N GLU A 109 -25.61 -19.80 -2.47
CA GLU A 109 -26.98 -19.28 -2.62
C GLU A 109 -27.35 -18.22 -1.57
N MET A 110 -26.83 -18.34 -0.33
CA MET A 110 -27.21 -17.44 0.75
C MET A 110 -26.14 -17.24 1.81
N ALA A 111 -26.21 -16.07 2.47
CA ALA A 111 -25.32 -15.62 3.53
C ALA A 111 -23.86 -15.92 3.19
N ILE A 112 -23.32 -15.17 2.23
CA ILE A 112 -21.94 -15.34 1.77
C ILE A 112 -21.07 -14.27 2.43
N VAL A 113 -19.97 -14.69 3.06
CA VAL A 113 -18.86 -13.83 3.46
C VAL A 113 -17.66 -14.07 2.55
N SER A 114 -16.93 -13.01 2.23
CA SER A 114 -15.80 -13.05 1.31
C SER A 114 -14.55 -12.51 1.98
N TYR A 115 -13.40 -13.11 1.67
CA TYR A 115 -12.09 -12.80 2.22
C TYR A 115 -11.12 -12.65 1.05
N GLU A 116 -10.37 -11.57 1.03
CA GLU A 116 -9.29 -11.42 0.06
C GLU A 116 -8.04 -12.12 0.59
N VAL A 117 -7.57 -13.11 -0.15
CA VAL A 117 -6.41 -13.93 0.19
C VAL A 117 -5.38 -13.81 -0.91
N ASN A 118 -4.16 -13.40 -0.56
CA ASN A 118 -3.06 -13.33 -1.52
C ASN A 118 -2.27 -14.64 -1.52
N PHE A 119 -2.46 -15.44 -2.57
CA PHE A 119 -1.72 -16.67 -2.81
C PHE A 119 -0.39 -16.36 -3.50
N THR A 120 0.71 -16.76 -2.88
CA THR A 120 2.07 -16.62 -3.41
C THR A 120 2.56 -17.90 -4.09
N ASN A 121 1.94 -19.05 -3.77
CA ASN A 121 2.22 -20.33 -4.41
C ASN A 121 0.95 -20.90 -5.04
N PRO A 122 0.94 -21.19 -6.37
CA PRO A 122 -0.11 -21.99 -6.96
C PRO A 122 -0.08 -23.40 -6.37
N GLY A 123 -1.23 -24.07 -6.34
CA GLY A 123 -1.36 -25.44 -5.87
C GLY A 123 -2.66 -25.69 -5.13
N ARG A 124 -2.76 -26.89 -4.56
CA ARG A 124 -3.89 -27.30 -3.74
C ARG A 124 -3.75 -26.79 -2.32
N TYR A 125 -4.78 -26.14 -1.81
CA TYR A 125 -4.90 -25.74 -0.42
C TYR A 125 -6.04 -26.49 0.26
N TYR A 126 -5.72 -27.25 1.30
CA TYR A 126 -6.71 -27.86 2.19
C TYR A 126 -7.30 -26.79 3.10
N VAL A 127 -8.62 -26.75 3.19
CA VAL A 127 -9.32 -25.74 4.00
C VAL A 127 -9.70 -26.34 5.34
N TRP A 128 -9.25 -25.69 6.40
CA TRP A 128 -9.64 -25.95 7.77
C TRP A 128 -10.47 -24.77 8.27
N VAL A 129 -11.52 -25.05 9.04
CA VAL A 129 -12.32 -24.02 9.72
C VAL A 129 -12.40 -24.37 11.21
N ARG A 130 -12.33 -23.35 12.06
CA ARG A 130 -12.60 -23.41 13.49
C ARG A 130 -14.01 -22.90 13.73
N ALA A 131 -14.88 -23.78 14.21
CA ALA A 131 -16.29 -23.50 14.43
C ALA A 131 -16.72 -23.88 15.84
N PHE A 132 -17.75 -23.21 16.35
CA PHE A 132 -18.49 -23.63 17.54
C PHE A 132 -19.84 -24.17 17.09
N SER A 133 -20.26 -25.26 17.71
CA SER A 133 -21.55 -25.84 17.41
C SER A 133 -22.14 -26.38 18.70
N THR A 134 -23.33 -25.91 19.03
CA THR A 134 -24.11 -26.33 20.19
C THR A 134 -24.83 -27.65 19.92
N GLY A 135 -25.24 -27.88 18.67
CA GLY A 135 -26.16 -28.95 18.28
C GLY A 135 -25.80 -29.64 16.96
N THR A 136 -26.73 -30.39 16.40
CA THR A 136 -26.54 -31.08 15.10
C THR A 136 -26.94 -30.22 13.91
N GLU A 137 -27.46 -29.04 14.15
CA GLU A 137 -28.18 -28.24 13.16
C GLU A 137 -27.49 -26.92 12.81
N ASP A 138 -26.38 -26.58 13.49
CA ASP A 138 -25.56 -25.37 13.36
C ASP A 138 -24.11 -25.71 12.97
N ASN A 139 -23.91 -26.82 12.24
CA ASN A 139 -22.62 -27.50 12.21
C ASN A 139 -22.08 -27.78 10.80
N GLY A 140 -22.48 -26.99 9.82
CA GLY A 140 -21.99 -27.09 8.45
C GLY A 140 -21.91 -25.76 7.70
N ILE A 141 -20.99 -25.71 6.74
CA ILE A 141 -20.71 -24.55 5.89
C ILE A 141 -20.20 -25.01 4.52
N HIS A 142 -20.17 -24.11 3.54
CA HIS A 142 -19.51 -24.31 2.24
C HIS A 142 -18.37 -23.30 2.06
N VAL A 143 -17.36 -23.66 1.27
CA VAL A 143 -16.25 -22.80 0.84
C VAL A 143 -16.14 -22.75 -0.69
N GLY A 144 -15.78 -21.58 -1.22
CA GLY A 144 -15.59 -21.29 -2.63
C GLY A 144 -14.39 -20.37 -2.87
N ILE A 145 -14.04 -20.17 -4.13
CA ILE A 145 -12.94 -19.32 -4.60
C ILE A 145 -13.36 -18.58 -5.88
N ASP A 146 -13.12 -17.28 -5.96
CA ASP A 146 -13.40 -16.41 -7.11
C ASP A 146 -14.81 -16.60 -7.69
N ASP A 147 -15.82 -16.51 -6.82
CA ASP A 147 -17.24 -16.72 -7.14
C ASP A 147 -17.57 -18.12 -7.70
N SER A 148 -16.63 -19.07 -7.58
CA SER A 148 -16.79 -20.47 -7.96
C SER A 148 -16.87 -21.39 -6.74
N TRP A 149 -17.79 -22.35 -6.79
CA TRP A 149 -18.08 -23.27 -5.67
C TRP A 149 -17.72 -24.71 -6.04
N PRO A 150 -16.43 -25.09 -6.02
CA PRO A 150 -15.99 -26.40 -6.48
C PRO A 150 -16.62 -27.52 -5.64
N PRO A 151 -16.86 -28.72 -6.20
CA PRO A 151 -17.42 -29.83 -5.43
C PRO A 151 -16.63 -30.16 -4.16
N SER A 152 -15.30 -29.98 -4.18
CA SER A 152 -14.42 -30.15 -3.01
C SER A 152 -14.65 -29.12 -1.90
N GLY A 153 -15.26 -27.96 -2.17
CA GLY A 153 -15.54 -26.93 -1.17
C GLY A 153 -16.87 -27.09 -0.45
N GLN A 154 -17.69 -28.08 -0.80
CA GLN A 154 -19.08 -28.12 -0.33
C GLN A 154 -19.28 -29.04 0.88
N ARG A 155 -20.21 -28.70 1.77
CA ARG A 155 -20.69 -29.57 2.86
C ARG A 155 -19.59 -29.94 3.87
N MET A 156 -18.83 -28.95 4.34
CA MET A 156 -18.02 -29.10 5.55
C MET A 156 -18.93 -29.41 6.73
N GLN A 157 -18.48 -30.29 7.65
CA GLN A 157 -19.32 -30.82 8.71
C GLN A 157 -18.54 -31.09 10.02
N TRP A 158 -19.16 -30.71 11.15
CA TRP A 158 -18.68 -31.00 12.51
C TRP A 158 -19.64 -31.93 13.26
N CYS A 159 -19.30 -33.21 13.38
CA CYS A 159 -20.01 -34.14 14.27
C CYS A 159 -19.44 -34.17 15.71
N GLU A 160 -18.14 -33.90 15.84
CA GLU A 160 -17.40 -33.93 17.10
C GLU A 160 -17.09 -32.50 17.56
N GLY A 161 -16.65 -32.34 18.80
CA GLY A 161 -16.22 -31.03 19.32
C GLY A 161 -17.37 -30.08 19.68
N LYS A 162 -18.55 -30.61 20.02
CA LYS A 162 -19.71 -29.80 20.42
C LYS A 162 -19.43 -29.00 21.69
N ASN A 163 -20.00 -27.81 21.77
CA ASN A 163 -19.82 -26.86 22.87
C ASN A 163 -18.35 -26.45 23.11
N ALA A 164 -17.53 -26.50 22.05
CA ALA A 164 -16.15 -26.06 22.05
C ALA A 164 -15.73 -25.61 20.65
N TRP A 165 -14.87 -24.60 20.57
CA TRP A 165 -14.27 -24.15 19.31
C TRP A 165 -13.34 -25.23 18.76
N THR A 166 -13.73 -25.83 17.63
CA THR A 166 -13.10 -27.04 17.09
C THR A 166 -12.71 -26.87 15.63
N TRP A 167 -11.46 -27.19 15.30
CA TRP A 167 -10.99 -27.27 13.92
C TRP A 167 -11.50 -28.53 13.22
N ALA A 168 -12.01 -28.40 12.00
CA ALA A 168 -12.26 -29.55 11.13
C ALA A 168 -12.04 -29.23 9.64
N SER A 169 -11.78 -30.30 8.88
CA SER A 169 -11.65 -30.32 7.42
C SER A 169 -12.17 -31.66 6.89
N LYS A 170 -13.50 -31.84 6.91
CA LYS A 170 -14.17 -33.09 6.52
C LYS A 170 -15.38 -32.78 5.63
N GLN A 171 -15.48 -33.47 4.49
CA GLN A 171 -16.60 -33.31 3.57
C GLN A 171 -17.67 -34.36 3.84
N ARG A 172 -18.90 -33.94 4.18
CA ARG A 172 -20.04 -34.85 4.28
C ARG A 172 -20.35 -35.50 2.94
N THR A 173 -20.50 -36.81 2.94
CA THR A 173 -20.97 -37.59 1.79
C THR A 173 -22.27 -38.30 2.13
N LYS A 174 -22.81 -39.06 1.16
CA LYS A 174 -23.99 -39.89 1.40
C LYS A 174 -23.64 -41.09 2.28
N GLU A 175 -22.43 -41.61 2.14
CA GLU A 175 -21.92 -42.79 2.84
C GLU A 175 -21.33 -42.47 4.21
N GLU A 176 -20.75 -41.27 4.37
CA GLU A 176 -20.11 -40.81 5.60
C GLU A 176 -20.68 -39.45 6.01
N HIS A 177 -21.64 -39.49 6.95
CA HIS A 177 -22.39 -38.33 7.41
C HIS A 177 -21.56 -37.36 8.25
N CYS A 178 -20.51 -37.82 8.92
CA CYS A 178 -19.59 -36.99 9.70
C CYS A 178 -18.40 -36.47 8.87
N GLY A 179 -18.39 -36.85 7.60
CA GLY A 179 -17.49 -36.34 6.59
C GLY A 179 -16.17 -37.09 6.47
N VAL A 180 -15.65 -37.09 5.25
CA VAL A 180 -14.39 -37.72 4.90
C VAL A 180 -13.26 -36.68 4.99
N PRO A 181 -12.17 -36.94 5.75
CA PRO A 181 -11.03 -36.04 5.85
C PRO A 181 -10.36 -35.77 4.50
N HIS A 182 -9.66 -34.64 4.40
CA HIS A 182 -8.85 -34.20 3.23
C HIS A 182 -9.62 -34.03 1.90
N GLN A 183 -10.95 -34.12 1.91
CA GLN A 183 -11.78 -33.86 0.72
C GLN A 183 -12.19 -32.39 0.58
N ILE A 184 -11.89 -31.57 1.59
CA ILE A 184 -12.11 -30.13 1.57
C ILE A 184 -10.84 -29.42 1.13
N TYR A 185 -10.84 -28.93 -0.11
CA TYR A 185 -9.71 -28.19 -0.68
C TYR A 185 -10.14 -27.24 -1.81
N LEU A 186 -9.29 -26.27 -2.08
CA LEU A 186 -9.35 -25.37 -3.22
C LEU A 186 -8.07 -25.52 -4.05
N ASP A 187 -8.21 -25.60 -5.38
CA ASP A 187 -7.07 -25.61 -6.30
C ASP A 187 -6.86 -24.17 -6.80
N VAL A 188 -5.65 -23.64 -6.59
CA VAL A 188 -5.26 -22.27 -6.95
C VAL A 188 -4.28 -22.34 -8.10
N GLU A 189 -4.71 -21.97 -9.30
CA GLU A 189 -3.90 -22.13 -10.52
C GLU A 189 -2.86 -21.02 -10.72
N ASN A 190 -3.15 -19.82 -10.21
CA ASN A 190 -2.32 -18.64 -10.41
C ASN A 190 -1.99 -17.99 -9.05
N THR A 191 -0.86 -17.29 -8.99
CA THR A 191 -0.53 -16.44 -7.84
C THR A 191 -1.34 -15.15 -7.91
N GLY A 192 -1.60 -14.54 -6.77
CA GLY A 192 -2.27 -13.25 -6.65
C GLY A 192 -3.40 -13.28 -5.64
N ILE A 193 -4.18 -12.20 -5.62
CA ILE A 193 -5.36 -12.10 -4.77
C ILE A 193 -6.47 -12.95 -5.40
N HIS A 194 -6.96 -13.89 -4.60
CA HIS A 194 -8.17 -14.63 -4.87
C HIS A 194 -9.19 -14.30 -3.78
N THR A 195 -10.46 -14.28 -4.14
CA THR A 195 -11.53 -14.14 -3.15
C THR A 195 -11.91 -15.52 -2.64
N ILE A 196 -11.64 -15.80 -1.37
CA ILE A 196 -12.12 -16.99 -0.68
C ILE A 196 -13.47 -16.67 -0.06
N GLN A 197 -14.46 -17.51 -0.30
CA GLN A 197 -15.84 -17.24 0.11
C GLN A 197 -16.39 -18.39 0.94
N PHE A 198 -17.16 -18.07 1.96
CA PHE A 198 -17.92 -19.06 2.73
C PHE A 198 -19.40 -18.74 2.66
N SER A 199 -20.22 -19.77 2.43
CA SER A 199 -21.68 -19.62 2.35
C SER A 199 -22.38 -20.57 3.32
N MET A 200 -23.55 -20.13 3.78
CA MET A 200 -24.36 -20.85 4.74
C MET A 200 -24.78 -22.21 4.20
N ARG A 201 -24.57 -23.23 5.02
CA ARG A 201 -25.30 -24.50 4.90
C ARG A 201 -26.46 -24.57 5.90
N GLU A 202 -26.22 -24.09 7.11
CA GLU A 202 -27.10 -24.14 8.27
C GLU A 202 -27.08 -22.77 8.98
N ASP A 203 -28.23 -22.27 9.46
CA ASP A 203 -28.26 -21.08 10.33
C ASP A 203 -27.73 -21.40 11.74
N GLY A 204 -27.44 -20.38 12.55
CA GLY A 204 -26.77 -20.54 13.84
C GLY A 204 -25.29 -20.95 13.76
N PHE A 205 -24.73 -21.16 12.57
CA PHE A 205 -23.31 -21.55 12.45
C PHE A 205 -22.37 -20.46 12.99
N GLU A 206 -21.52 -20.84 13.94
CA GLU A 206 -20.51 -19.96 14.54
C GLU A 206 -19.11 -20.22 13.96
N PHE A 207 -18.46 -19.18 13.46
CA PHE A 207 -17.22 -19.23 12.69
C PHE A 207 -16.15 -18.31 13.29
N ASP A 208 -15.00 -18.86 13.67
CA ASP A 208 -13.93 -18.13 14.37
C ASP A 208 -12.68 -17.91 13.50
N GLN A 209 -12.13 -18.96 12.89
CA GLN A 209 -10.94 -18.86 12.04
C GLN A 209 -10.99 -19.84 10.88
N PHE A 210 -10.32 -19.53 9.77
CA PHE A 210 -9.98 -20.53 8.77
C PHE A 210 -8.48 -20.57 8.45
N LEU A 211 -8.03 -21.74 8.02
CA LEU A 211 -6.67 -22.01 7.55
C LEU A 211 -6.72 -22.61 6.15
N LEU A 212 -5.86 -22.12 5.26
CA LEU A 212 -5.54 -22.72 3.98
C LEU A 212 -4.10 -23.24 4.04
N THR A 213 -3.88 -24.52 3.76
CA THR A 213 -2.54 -25.13 3.83
C THR A 213 -2.27 -26.04 2.64
N GLN A 214 -1.05 -26.00 2.10
CA GLN A 214 -0.62 -26.96 1.07
C GLN A 214 -0.20 -28.33 1.65
N ASP A 215 -0.02 -28.44 2.98
CA ASP A 215 0.35 -29.69 3.63
C ASP A 215 -0.90 -30.50 4.02
N ILE A 216 -1.13 -31.60 3.28
CA ILE A 216 -2.25 -32.53 3.53
C ILE A 216 -2.22 -33.14 4.95
N ASN A 217 -1.04 -33.24 5.58
CA ASN A 217 -0.90 -33.84 6.90
C ASN A 217 -0.98 -32.82 8.03
N TYR A 218 -1.11 -31.53 7.72
CA TYR A 218 -1.20 -30.49 8.72
C TYR A 218 -2.53 -30.60 9.47
N THR A 219 -2.46 -30.69 10.80
CA THR A 219 -3.62 -30.67 11.70
C THR A 219 -3.49 -29.47 12.62
N PRO A 220 -4.35 -28.45 12.51
CA PRO A 220 -4.32 -27.29 13.39
C PRO A 220 -4.74 -27.68 14.82
N ASP A 221 -4.09 -27.09 15.81
CA ASP A 221 -4.42 -27.23 17.23
C ASP A 221 -4.41 -25.85 17.90
N GLY A 222 -5.33 -25.65 18.85
CA GLY A 222 -5.52 -24.37 19.53
C GLY A 222 -5.96 -23.21 18.61
N ILE A 223 -5.69 -21.98 19.05
CA ILE A 223 -5.90 -20.76 18.26
C ILE A 223 -4.63 -20.56 17.41
N LEU A 224 -4.82 -20.41 16.10
CA LEU A 224 -3.70 -20.09 15.22
C LEU A 224 -3.52 -18.57 15.19
N THR A 225 -2.27 -18.11 15.14
CA THR A 225 -2.00 -16.68 14.95
C THR A 225 -1.99 -16.42 13.45
N PRO A 226 -2.88 -15.56 12.91
CA PRO A 226 -2.73 -15.06 11.56
C PRO A 226 -1.31 -14.54 11.37
N ALA A 227 -0.75 -14.71 10.16
CA ALA A 227 0.47 -13.98 9.82
C ALA A 227 0.25 -12.51 10.19
N PRO A 228 1.20 -11.85 10.89
CA PRO A 228 0.99 -10.50 11.38
C PRO A 228 0.51 -9.65 10.22
N SER A 229 -0.70 -9.12 10.33
CA SER A 229 -1.09 -7.96 9.56
C SER A 229 0.04 -6.96 9.75
N THR A 230 0.54 -6.36 8.68
CA THR A 230 1.62 -5.38 8.77
C THR A 230 1.10 -4.10 9.43
N ASP A 231 0.83 -4.18 10.73
CA ASP A 231 0.40 -3.15 11.64
C ASP A 231 0.88 -3.53 13.04
N GLN A 232 1.83 -2.74 13.55
CA GLN A 232 2.42 -2.70 14.90
C GLN A 232 3.64 -3.61 15.20
N ASN A 233 4.58 -2.97 15.89
CA ASN A 233 5.98 -3.33 16.10
C ASN A 233 6.16 -3.84 17.55
N SER A 234 6.69 -5.05 17.75
CA SER A 234 7.57 -5.30 18.90
C SER A 234 8.52 -6.46 18.63
N SER A 235 9.77 -6.17 18.97
CA SER A 235 10.99 -6.96 18.97
C SER A 235 10.91 -8.27 19.76
N GLU A 236 11.73 -9.22 19.30
CA GLU A 236 12.10 -10.52 19.91
C GLU A 236 11.24 -11.72 19.52
N VAL A 237 11.64 -12.43 18.46
CA VAL A 237 12.16 -13.81 18.56
C VAL A 237 13.16 -14.05 17.43
N SER A 238 14.42 -14.28 17.79
CA SER A 238 15.42 -14.89 16.92
C SER A 238 15.75 -16.29 17.46
N GLN A 239 16.34 -17.11 16.59
CA GLN A 239 16.79 -18.50 16.75
C GLN A 239 15.69 -19.51 16.37
N ILE A 240 15.86 -20.42 15.38
CA ILE A 240 16.99 -21.32 15.12
C ILE A 240 17.00 -21.75 13.63
N ALA A 241 18.22 -21.92 13.07
CA ALA A 241 18.61 -22.62 11.83
C ALA A 241 18.15 -22.00 10.49
N ASP A 242 18.98 -21.84 9.46
CA ASP A 242 20.10 -22.68 9.07
C ASP A 242 21.24 -21.85 8.45
N SER A 243 22.45 -22.24 8.83
CA SER A 243 23.70 -21.65 8.39
C SER A 243 24.09 -22.24 7.04
N THR A 244 24.19 -21.40 6.01
CA THR A 244 25.34 -21.25 5.10
C THR A 244 24.91 -20.55 3.82
N ILE A 245 25.15 -19.24 3.74
CA ILE A 245 25.90 -18.58 2.67
C ILE A 245 26.27 -17.18 3.20
N ALA A 246 27.55 -16.86 3.01
CA ALA A 246 28.31 -15.69 3.43
C ALA A 246 27.54 -14.36 3.64
N ASN A 247 27.62 -13.85 4.87
CA ASN A 247 28.20 -12.55 5.22
C ASN A 247 28.19 -11.44 4.16
N THR A 248 27.03 -10.82 3.95
CA THR A 248 26.94 -9.36 3.82
C THR A 248 25.87 -8.91 4.79
N ARG A 249 26.28 -8.26 5.88
CA ARG A 249 25.35 -7.58 6.80
C ARG A 249 24.62 -6.49 6.01
N PHE A 250 23.40 -6.75 5.56
CA PHE A 250 22.46 -5.66 5.28
C PHE A 250 21.95 -5.16 6.64
N LYS A 251 22.70 -4.23 7.25
CA LYS A 251 22.06 -3.24 8.11
C LYS A 251 21.06 -2.51 7.23
N GLY A 252 19.82 -2.33 7.68
CA GLY A 252 18.85 -1.54 6.91
C GLY A 252 19.39 -0.15 6.57
N VAL A 253 18.88 0.44 5.49
CA VAL A 253 19.20 1.83 5.10
C VAL A 253 18.83 2.73 6.28
N ALA A 254 19.82 3.39 6.88
CA ALA A 254 19.60 4.25 8.03
C ALA A 254 19.03 5.59 7.56
N ILE A 255 17.85 5.96 8.05
CA ILE A 255 17.29 7.30 7.84
C ILE A 255 17.94 8.23 8.88
N ALA A 256 18.82 9.11 8.42
CA ALA A 256 19.59 10.01 9.26
C ALA A 256 19.83 11.33 8.52
N PRO A 257 18.76 12.05 8.11
CA PRO A 257 18.88 13.18 7.21
C PRO A 257 19.70 14.31 7.83
N ALA A 258 20.49 15.01 7.00
CA ALA A 258 21.19 16.21 7.43
C ALA A 258 20.19 17.27 7.96
N PRO A 259 20.56 18.20 8.87
CA PRO A 259 19.67 19.28 9.30
C PRO A 259 19.16 20.13 8.13
N GLY A 260 17.98 20.72 8.26
CA GLY A 260 17.46 21.69 7.28
C GLY A 260 16.24 21.26 6.47
N ARG A 261 16.07 21.86 5.30
CA ARG A 261 15.00 21.56 4.33
C ARG A 261 15.60 21.26 2.97
N ILE A 262 14.81 20.68 2.08
CA ILE A 262 15.26 20.29 0.74
C ILE A 262 14.40 20.94 -0.35
N ALA A 263 15.04 21.32 -1.45
CA ALA A 263 14.43 21.75 -2.70
C ALA A 263 14.94 20.86 -3.83
N VAL A 264 14.13 20.62 -4.86
CA VAL A 264 14.52 19.88 -6.06
C VAL A 264 14.27 20.74 -7.29
N VAL A 265 15.28 20.87 -8.14
CA VAL A 265 15.21 21.54 -9.44
C VAL A 265 15.60 20.52 -10.50
N ALA A 266 14.60 20.05 -11.25
CA ALA A 266 14.71 18.96 -12.22
C ALA A 266 14.62 19.50 -13.66
N ASP A 267 15.44 19.00 -14.61
CA ASP A 267 15.41 19.46 -16.01
C ASP A 267 14.13 19.07 -16.76
N GLY A 268 13.34 18.16 -16.21
CA GLY A 268 12.01 17.78 -16.66
C GLY A 268 11.95 17.16 -18.03
N ASN A 269 13.03 16.49 -18.40
CA ASN A 269 13.12 15.61 -19.53
C ASN A 269 13.34 16.26 -20.90
N SER A 270 14.13 17.31 -21.05
CA SER A 270 14.42 17.89 -22.37
C SER A 270 15.94 17.90 -22.61
N PRO A 271 16.48 17.12 -23.57
CA PRO A 271 15.88 16.02 -24.32
C PRO A 271 16.06 14.64 -23.64
N ASP A 272 16.73 14.51 -22.50
CA ASP A 272 16.93 13.25 -21.78
C ASP A 272 15.67 12.89 -20.96
N PRO A 273 15.06 11.70 -21.01
CA PRO A 273 13.81 11.42 -20.29
C PRO A 273 13.91 10.72 -18.92
N ASP A 274 15.09 10.64 -18.31
CA ASP A 274 15.35 9.99 -17.01
C ASP A 274 14.61 10.61 -15.82
N ASP A 275 14.36 11.90 -15.88
CA ASP A 275 13.71 12.68 -14.84
C ASP A 275 12.26 12.26 -14.54
N LEU A 276 11.60 11.51 -15.45
CA LEU A 276 10.33 10.83 -15.13
C LEU A 276 10.50 9.86 -13.96
N GLY A 277 11.53 9.02 -14.03
CA GLY A 277 11.86 8.04 -12.98
C GLY A 277 12.47 8.74 -11.77
N GLY A 278 13.40 9.67 -12.00
CA GLY A 278 14.05 10.48 -10.96
C GLY A 278 13.04 11.20 -10.06
N THR A 279 12.06 11.88 -10.67
CA THR A 279 11.00 12.59 -9.94
C THR A 279 10.13 11.65 -9.11
N ALA A 280 9.67 10.54 -9.71
CA ALA A 280 8.82 9.57 -9.02
C ALA A 280 9.50 8.98 -7.79
N VAL A 281 10.77 8.62 -7.94
CA VAL A 281 11.57 8.02 -6.86
C VAL A 281 11.91 9.06 -5.79
N SER A 282 12.26 10.28 -6.17
CA SER A 282 12.58 11.36 -5.22
C SER A 282 11.43 11.65 -4.26
N LEU A 283 10.22 11.82 -4.80
CA LEU A 283 9.02 12.04 -3.98
C LEU A 283 8.69 10.79 -3.15
N ALA A 284 8.77 9.60 -3.73
CA ALA A 284 8.54 8.37 -2.99
C ALA A 284 9.52 8.17 -1.83
N LEU A 285 10.81 8.47 -2.03
CA LEU A 285 11.85 8.37 -1.01
C LEU A 285 11.62 9.33 0.15
N LEU A 286 11.33 10.60 -0.14
CA LEU A 286 11.04 11.61 0.88
C LEU A 286 9.82 11.20 1.71
N ARG A 287 8.76 10.71 1.06
CA ARG A 287 7.60 10.21 1.77
C ARG A 287 7.92 8.96 2.59
N ALA A 288 8.66 8.01 2.03
CA ALA A 288 9.05 6.77 2.69
C ALA A 288 9.90 7.01 3.94
N ALA A 289 10.77 8.02 3.89
CA ALA A 289 11.61 8.42 5.01
C ALA A 289 10.89 9.27 6.06
N GLY A 290 9.61 9.64 5.84
CA GLY A 290 8.86 10.53 6.72
C GLY A 290 9.37 11.97 6.70
N LEU A 291 9.86 12.43 5.54
CA LEU A 291 10.49 13.75 5.33
C LEU A 291 9.77 14.59 4.27
N SER A 292 8.54 14.23 3.92
CA SER A 292 7.75 14.96 2.90
C SER A 292 7.47 16.41 3.31
N ASP A 293 7.37 16.69 4.60
CA ASP A 293 7.20 18.03 5.19
C ASP A 293 8.45 18.92 5.11
N ARG A 294 9.61 18.35 4.78
CA ARG A 294 10.88 19.08 4.62
C ARG A 294 11.17 19.46 3.17
N LEU A 295 10.36 18.98 2.21
CA LEU A 295 10.42 19.42 0.82
C LEU A 295 9.68 20.76 0.70
N VAL A 296 10.42 21.82 0.39
CA VAL A 296 9.88 23.19 0.37
C VAL A 296 9.79 23.83 -1.00
N HIS A 297 10.42 23.23 -1.99
CA HIS A 297 10.33 23.66 -3.38
C HIS A 297 10.52 22.44 -4.29
N TYR A 298 9.73 22.38 -5.35
CA TYR A 298 9.94 21.41 -6.42
C TYR A 298 9.58 22.04 -7.76
N SER A 299 10.56 22.14 -8.64
CA SER A 299 10.37 22.55 -10.01
C SER A 299 10.88 21.49 -10.96
N HIS A 300 10.23 21.37 -12.12
CA HIS A 300 10.69 20.55 -13.23
C HIS A 300 10.82 21.40 -14.50
N SER A 301 11.35 20.83 -15.57
CA SER A 301 11.43 21.47 -16.89
C SER A 301 12.30 22.73 -16.86
N CYS A 302 13.46 22.64 -16.19
CA CYS A 302 14.39 23.75 -16.02
C CYS A 302 15.40 23.92 -17.18
N ASP A 303 15.34 23.11 -18.24
CA ASP A 303 15.89 23.48 -19.57
C ASP A 303 15.06 24.66 -20.11
N LEU A 304 15.63 25.86 -20.04
CA LEU A 304 14.91 27.09 -20.35
C LEU A 304 14.96 27.44 -21.84
N VAL A 305 15.87 26.84 -22.59
CA VAL A 305 16.09 27.07 -24.01
C VAL A 305 16.14 25.74 -24.76
N ARG A 306 14.98 25.34 -25.30
CA ARG A 306 14.86 24.12 -26.11
C ARG A 306 16.03 23.90 -27.07
N GLY A 307 16.77 22.82 -26.81
CA GLY A 307 17.78 22.31 -27.73
C GLY A 307 17.23 21.76 -29.06
N PRO A 308 18.06 21.68 -30.12
CA PRO A 308 17.61 21.22 -31.44
C PRO A 308 17.31 19.71 -31.52
N ARG A 309 17.55 18.96 -30.43
CA ARG A 309 17.37 17.49 -30.37
C ARG A 309 15.90 17.08 -30.23
N ILE A 310 15.03 17.99 -29.82
CA ILE A 310 13.61 17.74 -29.59
C ILE A 310 12.74 18.73 -30.38
N SER A 311 11.56 18.27 -30.81
CA SER A 311 10.58 19.15 -31.47
C SER A 311 9.75 19.90 -30.43
N ASP A 312 9.26 21.10 -30.79
CA ASP A 312 8.33 21.89 -29.98
C ASP A 312 7.15 21.10 -29.43
N ARG A 313 6.58 20.25 -30.28
CA ARG A 313 5.47 19.40 -29.89
C ARG A 313 5.89 18.35 -28.85
N ALA A 314 7.01 17.68 -29.07
CA ALA A 314 7.48 16.62 -28.19
C ALA A 314 7.93 17.17 -26.82
N GLU A 315 8.60 18.32 -26.80
CA GLU A 315 8.92 19.05 -25.57
C GLU A 315 7.64 19.37 -24.80
N LYS A 316 6.67 20.01 -25.45
CA LYS A 316 5.38 20.30 -24.82
C LYS A 316 4.69 19.06 -24.26
N GLU A 317 4.75 17.91 -24.94
CA GLU A 317 4.21 16.64 -24.43
C GLU A 317 4.93 16.19 -23.14
N ARG A 318 6.25 16.37 -23.05
CA ARG A 318 7.06 16.00 -21.89
C ARG A 318 6.86 16.90 -20.67
N HIS A 319 6.62 18.19 -20.85
CA HIS A 319 6.23 19.10 -19.75
C HIS A 319 4.97 18.58 -19.04
N HIS A 320 3.94 18.16 -19.81
CA HIS A 320 2.74 17.56 -19.22
C HIS A 320 3.02 16.20 -18.55
N MET A 321 3.95 15.41 -19.10
CA MET A 321 4.37 14.14 -18.47
C MET A 321 5.11 14.38 -17.16
N MET A 322 5.89 15.44 -17.03
CA MET A 322 6.53 15.83 -15.77
C MET A 322 5.54 16.31 -14.73
N GLN A 323 4.58 17.15 -15.12
CA GLN A 323 3.51 17.54 -14.22
C GLN A 323 2.74 16.30 -13.74
N LEU A 324 2.46 15.35 -14.63
CA LEU A 324 1.83 14.08 -14.29
C LEU A 324 2.70 13.24 -13.32
N ALA A 325 4.01 13.17 -13.58
CA ALA A 325 4.96 12.47 -12.71
C ALA A 325 4.93 13.04 -11.29
N CYS A 326 4.92 14.37 -11.15
CA CYS A 326 4.81 15.05 -9.87
C CYS A 326 3.45 14.80 -9.21
N ASP A 327 2.35 15.22 -9.84
CA ASP A 327 1.02 15.26 -9.26
C ASP A 327 0.50 13.86 -8.89
N VAL A 328 0.71 12.88 -9.77
CA VAL A 328 0.23 11.52 -9.54
C VAL A 328 1.08 10.82 -8.49
N THR A 329 2.40 11.04 -8.46
CA THR A 329 3.25 10.48 -7.40
C THR A 329 2.85 11.09 -6.05
N ALA A 330 2.78 12.42 -5.96
CA ALA A 330 2.38 13.13 -4.76
C ALA A 330 1.00 12.69 -4.24
N ARG A 331 0.01 12.59 -5.13
CA ARG A 331 -1.34 12.13 -4.78
C ARG A 331 -1.36 10.68 -4.29
N ARG A 332 -0.62 9.77 -4.93
CA ARG A 332 -0.62 8.35 -4.56
C ARG A 332 0.15 8.11 -3.25
N TRP A 333 1.27 8.79 -3.05
CA TRP A 333 2.14 8.62 -1.88
C TRP A 333 1.67 9.44 -0.66
N GLY A 334 1.04 10.59 -0.89
CA GLY A 334 0.53 11.51 0.12
C GLY A 334 1.64 12.36 0.77
N GLY A 335 1.24 13.36 1.56
CA GLY A 335 2.17 14.17 2.36
C GLY A 335 2.72 15.44 1.69
N TYR A 336 2.13 15.85 0.56
CA TYR A 336 2.55 17.00 -0.25
C TYR A 336 1.42 18.02 -0.49
N ASP A 337 0.37 18.01 0.32
CA ASP A 337 -0.85 18.80 0.09
C ASP A 337 -0.62 20.32 0.06
N SER A 338 0.49 20.78 0.64
CA SER A 338 0.90 22.19 0.66
C SER A 338 1.93 22.57 -0.40
N LEU A 339 2.43 21.60 -1.18
CA LEU A 339 3.47 21.83 -2.17
C LEU A 339 2.84 22.10 -3.54
N ILE A 340 3.40 23.08 -4.26
CA ILE A 340 3.08 23.34 -5.66
C ILE A 340 4.27 22.83 -6.48
N PHE A 341 3.99 22.00 -7.49
CA PHE A 341 4.98 21.58 -8.48
C PHE A 341 4.96 22.58 -9.63
N PHE A 342 6.10 23.22 -9.90
CA PHE A 342 6.21 24.27 -10.92
C PHE A 342 6.88 23.75 -12.19
N ASP A 343 6.29 24.11 -13.34
CA ASP A 343 6.98 24.04 -14.63
C ASP A 343 7.87 25.28 -14.77
N ALA A 344 9.19 25.09 -14.68
CA ALA A 344 10.17 26.17 -14.63
C ALA A 344 10.22 27.02 -15.91
N LEU A 345 9.91 26.43 -17.08
CA LEU A 345 9.86 27.18 -18.33
C LEU A 345 8.55 27.98 -18.47
N TRP A 346 7.41 27.36 -18.15
CA TRP A 346 6.10 28.00 -18.34
C TRP A 346 5.68 28.92 -17.18
N GLN A 347 6.25 28.73 -15.99
CA GLN A 347 5.95 29.45 -14.76
C GLN A 347 7.25 30.00 -14.12
N GLN A 348 8.16 30.52 -14.95
CA GLN A 348 9.50 30.89 -14.53
C GLN A 348 9.51 31.91 -13.37
N GLU A 349 8.72 32.98 -13.46
CA GLU A 349 8.68 34.01 -12.41
C GLU A 349 8.20 33.44 -11.07
N GLU A 350 7.16 32.62 -11.07
CA GLU A 350 6.65 31.97 -9.86
C GLU A 350 7.63 30.96 -9.29
N THR A 351 8.28 30.19 -10.16
CA THR A 351 9.30 29.18 -9.79
C THR A 351 10.47 29.84 -9.09
N VAL A 352 11.02 30.90 -9.70
CA VAL A 352 12.15 31.66 -9.17
C VAL A 352 11.79 32.31 -7.84
N SER A 353 10.59 32.91 -7.74
CA SER A 353 10.16 33.56 -6.51
C SER A 353 9.95 32.57 -5.35
N ASP A 354 9.42 31.38 -5.63
CA ASP A 354 9.20 30.32 -4.62
C ASP A 354 10.53 29.77 -4.09
N LEU A 355 11.49 29.46 -4.97
CA LEU A 355 12.82 29.03 -4.54
C LEU A 355 13.60 30.15 -3.84
N ALA A 356 13.51 31.40 -4.31
CA ALA A 356 14.13 32.55 -3.66
C ALA A 356 13.56 32.77 -2.24
N LYS A 357 12.26 32.52 -2.04
CA LYS A 357 11.64 32.53 -0.71
C LYS A 357 12.21 31.43 0.19
N ALA A 358 12.32 30.19 -0.30
CA ALA A 358 12.94 29.10 0.46
C ALA A 358 14.39 29.44 0.86
N ILE A 359 15.18 30.02 -0.05
CA ILE A 359 16.53 30.52 0.23
C ILE A 359 16.49 31.57 1.35
N ASN A 360 15.60 32.57 1.25
CA ASN A 360 15.49 33.65 2.23
C ASN A 360 15.13 33.17 3.65
N GLU A 361 14.38 32.06 3.77
CA GLU A 361 14.02 31.46 5.05
C GLU A 361 15.17 30.68 5.70
N SER A 362 16.27 30.42 4.99
CA SER A 362 17.38 29.59 5.47
C SER A 362 18.12 30.21 6.67
N THR A 363 18.58 29.35 7.57
CA THR A 363 19.37 29.71 8.77
C THR A 363 20.45 28.65 9.05
N ALA A 364 21.31 28.88 10.05
CA ALA A 364 22.33 27.90 10.43
C ALA A 364 21.72 26.61 10.99
N GLU A 365 20.61 26.73 11.72
CA GLU A 365 19.89 25.62 12.33
C GLU A 365 18.93 24.93 11.35
N ASP A 366 18.51 25.64 10.30
CA ASP A 366 17.61 25.16 9.25
C ASP A 366 18.12 25.57 7.85
N PRO A 367 19.22 24.95 7.37
CA PRO A 367 19.79 25.25 6.06
C PRO A 367 18.91 24.71 4.91
N LEU A 368 19.06 25.27 3.71
CA LEU A 368 18.41 24.74 2.51
C LEU A 368 19.40 23.92 1.69
N TRP A 369 18.99 22.70 1.34
CA TRP A 369 19.70 21.82 0.41
C TRP A 369 18.95 21.82 -0.93
N ILE A 370 19.61 22.25 -2.00
CA ILE A 370 19.03 22.27 -3.34
C ILE A 370 19.63 21.09 -4.12
N VAL A 371 18.79 20.19 -4.59
CA VAL A 371 19.18 19.12 -5.51
C VAL A 371 19.16 19.67 -6.92
N GLU A 372 20.33 19.65 -7.58
CA GLU A 372 20.51 20.04 -8.97
C GLU A 372 20.34 18.81 -9.88
N ALA A 373 19.09 18.46 -10.15
CA ALA A 373 18.69 17.34 -11.01
C ALA A 373 18.49 17.81 -12.47
N GLY A 374 19.36 18.68 -12.94
CA GLY A 374 19.16 19.39 -14.20
C GLY A 374 19.95 20.68 -14.27
N GLU A 375 19.56 21.58 -15.18
CA GLU A 375 20.29 22.82 -15.41
C GLU A 375 20.27 23.79 -14.21
N PRO A 376 21.38 24.51 -13.94
CA PRO A 376 21.53 25.37 -12.78
C PRO A 376 20.75 26.70 -12.85
N ASP A 377 20.07 27.00 -13.95
CA ASP A 377 19.56 28.36 -14.21
C ASP A 377 18.51 28.84 -13.23
N ILE A 378 17.53 28.00 -12.89
CA ILE A 378 16.53 28.34 -11.88
C ILE A 378 17.18 28.61 -10.52
N ILE A 379 18.24 27.87 -10.19
CA ILE A 379 19.03 28.08 -8.97
C ILE A 379 19.71 29.45 -9.03
N GLY A 380 20.40 29.76 -10.13
CA GLY A 380 21.09 31.05 -10.32
C GLY A 380 20.15 32.26 -10.32
N MET A 381 19.01 32.15 -10.99
CA MET A 381 17.96 33.19 -10.99
C MET A 381 17.40 33.43 -9.59
N SER A 382 17.14 32.35 -8.84
CA SER A 382 16.60 32.44 -7.47
C SER A 382 17.59 33.01 -6.48
N LEU A 383 18.88 32.62 -6.58
CA LEU A 383 19.96 33.21 -5.78
C LEU A 383 20.10 34.71 -6.04
N LYS A 384 20.00 35.13 -7.31
CA LYS A 384 20.05 36.54 -7.69
C LYS A 384 18.89 37.36 -7.13
N GLU A 385 17.69 36.77 -7.01
CA GLU A 385 16.52 37.42 -6.42
C GLU A 385 16.55 37.43 -4.89
N SER A 386 17.18 36.43 -4.28
CA SER A 386 17.22 36.25 -2.83
C SER A 386 18.26 37.15 -2.11
N ASN A 387 18.20 37.17 -0.78
CA ASN A 387 19.12 37.93 0.05
C ASN A 387 20.51 37.26 0.12
N PRO A 388 21.60 37.92 -0.32
CA PRO A 388 22.95 37.35 -0.30
C PRO A 388 23.44 36.90 1.09
N GLU A 389 22.95 37.51 2.17
CA GLU A 389 23.30 37.09 3.53
C GLU A 389 22.80 35.69 3.88
N LYS A 390 21.83 35.17 3.13
CA LYS A 390 21.22 33.85 3.33
C LYS A 390 21.95 32.73 2.58
N HIS A 391 22.74 33.06 1.57
CA HIS A 391 23.42 32.08 0.71
C HIS A 391 24.41 31.19 1.49
N GLN A 392 25.00 31.71 2.57
CA GLN A 392 25.87 30.94 3.47
C GLN A 392 25.17 29.75 4.17
N PHE A 393 23.83 29.70 4.12
CA PHE A 393 23.01 28.60 4.66
C PHE A 393 22.41 27.72 3.56
N VAL A 394 22.84 27.92 2.31
CA VAL A 394 22.39 27.16 1.14
C VAL A 394 23.49 26.23 0.67
N LYS A 395 23.13 24.98 0.43
CA LYS A 395 23.98 23.93 -0.12
C LYS A 395 23.37 23.43 -1.43
N VAL A 396 24.18 23.24 -2.46
CA VAL A 396 23.71 22.67 -3.74
C VAL A 396 24.36 21.31 -3.93
N ILE A 397 23.52 20.27 -4.02
CA ILE A 397 23.95 18.89 -4.25
C ILE A 397 23.95 18.65 -5.77
N THR A 398 25.07 18.15 -6.29
CA THR A 398 25.22 17.76 -7.69
C THR A 398 26.04 16.48 -7.79
N HIS A 399 25.79 15.68 -8.83
CA HIS A 399 26.40 14.37 -9.02
C HIS A 399 27.06 14.16 -10.39
N HIS A 400 26.76 15.00 -11.39
CA HIS A 400 27.19 14.76 -12.77
C HIS A 400 27.51 16.06 -13.51
N SER A 401 28.67 16.11 -14.16
CA SER A 401 29.16 17.33 -14.83
C SER A 401 28.32 17.78 -16.02
N ALA A 402 27.47 16.91 -16.58
CA ALA A 402 26.57 17.33 -17.64
C ALA A 402 25.55 18.36 -17.16
N ASN A 403 25.07 18.27 -15.92
CA ASN A 403 24.10 19.23 -15.38
C ASN A 403 24.79 20.58 -15.12
N ASP A 404 25.94 20.52 -14.45
CA ASP A 404 26.80 21.69 -14.16
C ASP A 404 27.14 22.54 -15.39
N ASP A 405 27.40 21.86 -16.52
CA ASP A 405 27.83 22.45 -17.79
C ASP A 405 26.66 22.73 -18.76
N ALA A 406 25.41 22.43 -18.37
CA ALA A 406 24.24 22.57 -19.25
C ALA A 406 23.54 23.92 -19.14
N GLY A 407 23.85 24.76 -18.15
CA GLY A 407 23.13 26.01 -17.93
C GLY A 407 23.13 26.98 -19.12
N ASP A 408 21.95 27.50 -19.44
CA ASP A 408 21.67 28.46 -20.51
C ASP A 408 22.18 29.87 -20.20
N TYR A 409 22.05 30.28 -18.94
CA TYR A 409 22.31 31.65 -18.47
C TYR A 409 23.36 31.71 -17.36
N TYR A 410 23.50 30.63 -16.58
CA TYR A 410 24.46 30.51 -15.50
C TYR A 410 25.37 29.31 -15.71
N THR A 411 26.67 29.54 -15.67
CA THR A 411 27.63 28.45 -15.49
C THR A 411 27.65 27.99 -14.03
N TRP A 412 28.07 26.76 -13.79
CA TRP A 412 28.27 26.26 -12.42
C TRP A 412 29.15 27.20 -11.58
N ALA A 413 30.22 27.75 -12.15
CA ALA A 413 31.08 28.72 -11.45
C ALA A 413 30.31 29.97 -11.01
N GLN A 414 29.38 30.46 -11.83
CA GLN A 414 28.54 31.61 -11.46
C GLN A 414 27.54 31.27 -10.36
N ILE A 415 27.07 30.02 -10.27
CA ILE A 415 26.27 29.55 -9.12
C ILE A 415 27.11 29.62 -7.83
N LEU A 416 28.34 29.10 -7.87
CA LEU A 416 29.23 29.11 -6.71
C LEU A 416 29.66 30.52 -6.29
N ASP A 417 29.79 31.45 -7.25
CA ASP A 417 30.10 32.87 -6.98
C ASP A 417 29.04 33.58 -6.12
N PHE A 418 27.83 33.03 -6.00
CA PHE A 418 26.81 33.52 -5.05
C PHE A 418 27.15 33.19 -3.58
N GLY A 419 28.15 32.35 -3.32
CA GLY A 419 28.61 32.00 -1.97
C GLY A 419 27.84 30.85 -1.32
N VAL A 420 27.17 30.02 -2.12
CA VAL A 420 26.57 28.74 -1.68
C VAL A 420 27.64 27.65 -1.55
N GLU A 421 27.36 26.62 -0.76
CA GLU A 421 28.27 25.47 -0.63
C GLU A 421 27.99 24.41 -1.70
N GLU A 422 29.01 24.03 -2.47
CA GLU A 422 28.95 22.86 -3.35
C GLU A 422 29.03 21.57 -2.53
N VAL A 423 28.08 20.66 -2.76
CA VAL A 423 28.09 19.30 -2.23
C VAL A 423 28.11 18.33 -3.41
N ARG A 424 29.32 18.04 -3.90
CA ARG A 424 29.51 17.10 -5.00
C ARG A 424 29.59 15.66 -4.52
N ILE A 425 28.79 14.79 -5.11
CA ILE A 425 28.84 13.33 -4.89
C ILE A 425 29.23 12.60 -6.19
N PRO A 426 29.64 11.32 -6.11
CA PRO A 426 29.86 10.49 -7.30
C PRO A 426 28.63 10.40 -8.21
N ASP A 427 28.88 10.12 -9.48
CA ASP A 427 27.83 9.90 -10.47
C ASP A 427 26.89 8.76 -10.05
N GLN A 428 25.61 9.09 -9.89
CA GLN A 428 24.59 8.14 -9.44
C GLN A 428 24.12 7.20 -10.55
N ASN A 429 24.46 7.46 -11.82
CA ASN A 429 24.16 6.57 -12.93
C ASN A 429 24.75 5.17 -12.73
N GLU A 430 25.85 5.04 -11.97
CA GLU A 430 26.57 3.78 -11.77
C GLU A 430 25.66 2.62 -11.30
N TYR A 431 24.69 2.90 -10.43
CA TYR A 431 23.80 1.88 -9.86
C TYR A 431 22.30 2.24 -9.88
N LEU A 432 21.94 3.41 -10.42
CA LEU A 432 20.54 3.86 -10.54
C LEU A 432 20.08 4.06 -11.99
N LYS A 433 21.00 3.98 -12.96
CA LYS A 433 20.71 3.77 -14.40
C LYS A 433 21.09 2.35 -14.80
N VAL A 434 20.13 1.44 -14.67
CA VAL A 434 20.38 0.00 -14.75
C VAL A 434 19.51 -0.68 -15.80
N ASP A 435 19.78 -1.96 -16.11
CA ASP A 435 18.90 -2.75 -16.97
C ASP A 435 17.50 -2.86 -16.36
N LEU A 436 16.46 -2.86 -17.22
CA LEU A 436 15.05 -2.87 -16.82
C LEU A 436 14.71 -3.98 -15.81
N GLU A 437 15.33 -5.16 -15.92
CA GLU A 437 15.05 -6.32 -15.05
C GLU A 437 15.41 -6.04 -13.58
N GLN A 438 16.33 -5.11 -13.29
CA GLN A 438 16.63 -4.72 -11.92
C GLN A 438 15.46 -4.01 -11.23
N TRP A 439 14.50 -3.51 -12.00
CA TRP A 439 13.25 -2.90 -11.54
C TRP A 439 12.03 -3.82 -11.68
N ASP A 440 12.22 -5.12 -11.96
CA ASP A 440 11.12 -6.08 -12.04
C ASP A 440 10.34 -6.19 -10.72
N TRP A 441 10.98 -5.90 -9.58
CA TRP A 441 10.28 -5.80 -8.30
C TRP A 441 9.21 -4.71 -8.29
N ALA A 442 9.43 -3.59 -8.99
CA ALA A 442 8.46 -2.52 -9.09
C ALA A 442 7.40 -2.81 -10.16
N LYS A 443 7.84 -3.38 -11.29
CA LYS A 443 6.98 -3.85 -12.39
C LYS A 443 5.91 -4.83 -11.92
N ASN A 444 6.32 -5.80 -11.12
CA ASN A 444 5.49 -6.91 -10.68
C ASN A 444 4.81 -6.62 -9.33
N HIS A 445 5.03 -5.43 -8.75
CA HIS A 445 4.42 -5.05 -7.49
C HIS A 445 2.91 -4.84 -7.64
N LEU A 446 2.12 -5.19 -6.63
CA LEU A 446 0.66 -5.03 -6.67
C LEU A 446 0.19 -3.63 -6.22
N ASP A 447 1.01 -2.94 -5.43
CA ASP A 447 0.70 -1.58 -4.99
C ASP A 447 0.80 -0.58 -6.14
N SER A 448 -0.29 0.13 -6.41
CA SER A 448 -0.38 1.10 -7.50
C SER A 448 0.64 2.25 -7.37
N ARG A 449 1.11 2.60 -6.18
CA ARG A 449 2.21 3.57 -5.98
C ARG A 449 3.52 3.07 -6.59
N VAL A 450 3.81 1.78 -6.43
CA VAL A 450 5.05 1.16 -6.91
C VAL A 450 4.96 0.88 -8.41
N GLN A 451 3.81 0.40 -8.90
CA GLN A 451 3.56 0.25 -10.35
C GLN A 451 3.68 1.57 -11.09
N TRP A 452 3.24 2.67 -10.47
CA TRP A 452 3.38 4.02 -11.01
C TRP A 452 4.84 4.42 -11.21
N ILE A 453 5.70 4.14 -10.22
CA ILE A 453 7.14 4.37 -10.34
C ILE A 453 7.70 3.58 -11.53
N TRP A 454 7.43 2.27 -11.60
CA TRP A 454 7.91 1.47 -12.72
C TRP A 454 7.45 2.01 -14.07
N LEU A 455 6.19 2.42 -14.18
CA LEU A 455 5.60 2.96 -15.41
C LEU A 455 6.34 4.21 -15.89
N LEU A 456 6.70 5.13 -14.99
CA LEU A 456 7.40 6.36 -15.35
C LEU A 456 8.80 6.10 -15.93
N GLY A 457 9.60 5.24 -15.30
CA GLY A 457 10.88 4.85 -15.89
C GLY A 457 10.72 4.03 -17.18
N LYS A 458 9.64 3.25 -17.32
CA LYS A 458 9.33 2.58 -18.59
C LYS A 458 8.94 3.57 -19.69
N MET A 459 8.22 4.64 -19.36
CA MET A 459 7.91 5.73 -20.30
C MET A 459 9.17 6.43 -20.78
N ALA A 460 10.14 6.67 -19.88
CA ALA A 460 11.45 7.20 -20.22
C ALA A 460 12.21 6.28 -21.19
N GLU A 461 12.20 4.98 -20.91
CA GLU A 461 12.88 3.99 -21.76
C GLU A 461 12.29 3.91 -23.17
N VAL A 462 10.96 3.94 -23.31
CA VAL A 462 10.32 3.82 -24.63
C VAL A 462 10.31 5.12 -25.43
N ASP A 463 10.70 6.25 -24.82
CA ASP A 463 10.85 7.52 -25.53
C ASP A 463 11.92 7.45 -26.63
N ASP A 464 11.67 8.10 -27.77
CA ASP A 464 12.47 7.96 -29.00
C ASP A 464 13.34 9.19 -29.35
N VAL A 465 13.41 10.21 -28.49
CA VAL A 465 14.25 11.41 -28.74
C VAL A 465 15.74 11.09 -28.52
N VAL A 466 16.05 10.29 -27.51
CA VAL A 466 17.42 9.84 -27.21
C VAL A 466 17.52 8.31 -27.21
N LYS A 467 18.69 7.77 -27.53
CA LYS A 467 18.89 6.31 -27.66
C LYS A 467 19.49 5.66 -26.43
N PHE A 468 20.17 6.43 -25.58
CA PHE A 468 20.93 5.87 -24.46
C PHE A 468 20.07 5.44 -23.27
N GLN A 469 18.77 5.81 -23.26
CA GLN A 469 17.80 5.30 -22.30
C GLN A 469 17.20 3.93 -22.70
N LYS A 470 17.40 3.48 -23.94
CA LYS A 470 16.84 2.20 -24.42
C LYS A 470 17.37 1.01 -23.61
N GLY A 471 16.47 0.17 -23.12
CA GLY A 471 16.77 -0.96 -22.25
C GLY A 471 17.18 -0.60 -20.81
N LYS A 472 17.13 0.69 -20.44
CA LYS A 472 17.51 1.17 -19.12
C LYS A 472 16.31 1.69 -18.34
N TRP A 473 16.34 1.47 -17.04
CA TRP A 473 15.49 2.15 -16.07
C TRP A 473 16.38 3.12 -15.29
N ASP A 474 16.02 4.40 -15.29
CA ASP A 474 16.86 5.48 -14.77
C ASP A 474 16.11 6.31 -13.71
N CYS A 475 16.76 6.52 -12.57
CA CYS A 475 16.35 7.48 -11.53
C CYS A 475 17.57 8.13 -10.86
N SER A 476 18.68 8.25 -11.59
CA SER A 476 19.97 8.60 -11.00
C SER A 476 19.93 9.90 -10.17
N ASP A 477 19.16 10.91 -10.57
CA ASP A 477 18.97 12.15 -9.81
C ASP A 477 18.38 11.94 -8.41
N ALA A 478 17.51 10.93 -8.25
CA ALA A 478 16.97 10.57 -6.94
C ALA A 478 18.04 10.05 -5.96
N GLY A 479 19.21 9.66 -6.47
CA GLY A 479 20.38 9.30 -5.66
C GLY A 479 20.88 10.46 -4.79
N MET A 480 20.74 11.72 -5.24
CA MET A 480 21.09 12.91 -4.43
C MET A 480 20.12 13.08 -3.25
N VAL A 481 18.82 12.82 -3.48
CA VAL A 481 17.82 12.79 -2.40
C VAL A 481 18.10 11.65 -1.42
N LEU A 482 18.47 10.46 -1.91
CA LEU A 482 18.86 9.32 -1.08
C LEU A 482 20.11 9.62 -0.24
N TYR A 483 21.13 10.26 -0.82
CA TYR A 483 22.31 10.75 -0.11
C TYR A 483 21.92 11.69 1.04
N TRP A 484 21.02 12.65 0.77
CA TRP A 484 20.52 13.57 1.78
C TRP A 484 19.78 12.86 2.92
N ILE A 485 18.84 11.96 2.59
CA ILE A 485 18.04 11.17 3.55
C ILE A 485 18.92 10.35 4.49
N THR A 486 20.03 9.83 3.98
CA THR A 486 20.88 8.87 4.70
C THR A 486 22.04 9.52 5.46
N GLY A 487 22.19 10.84 5.37
CA GLY A 487 23.13 11.62 6.17
C GLY A 487 24.18 12.36 5.37
N ALA A 488 23.75 13.19 4.41
CA ALA A 488 24.64 14.06 3.64
C ALA A 488 25.68 14.74 4.54
N THR A 489 26.95 14.75 4.10
CA THR A 489 28.13 15.25 4.83
C THR A 489 28.47 14.54 6.16
N SER A 490 27.72 13.48 6.52
CA SER A 490 27.88 12.71 7.75
C SER A 490 27.73 11.19 7.53
N GLY A 491 28.18 10.71 6.37
CA GLY A 491 28.16 9.28 6.02
C GLY A 491 26.96 8.81 5.20
N GLY A 492 26.26 9.73 4.54
CA GLY A 492 25.20 9.42 3.59
C GLY A 492 25.68 8.54 2.42
N LEU A 493 24.75 7.87 1.77
CA LEU A 493 25.02 6.97 0.65
C LEU A 493 25.45 7.75 -0.59
N GLU A 494 26.77 7.89 -0.78
CA GLU A 494 27.37 8.59 -1.93
C GLU A 494 27.23 7.83 -3.26
N LEU A 495 26.83 6.55 -3.22
CA LEU A 495 26.53 5.72 -4.39
C LEU A 495 25.28 4.89 -4.09
N GLY A 496 24.12 5.53 -4.23
CA GLY A 496 22.83 4.87 -4.03
C GLY A 496 22.62 3.73 -5.02
N LYS A 497 21.92 2.67 -4.61
CA LYS A 497 21.61 1.51 -5.46
C LYS A 497 20.11 1.26 -5.53
N VAL A 498 19.68 0.54 -6.56
CA VAL A 498 18.28 0.10 -6.69
C VAL A 498 17.78 -0.62 -5.44
N GLU A 499 18.62 -1.42 -4.77
CA GLU A 499 18.22 -2.13 -3.54
C GLU A 499 17.99 -1.17 -2.36
N ASP A 500 18.71 -0.05 -2.27
CA ASP A 500 18.50 0.97 -1.23
C ASP A 500 17.16 1.67 -1.44
N VAL A 501 16.86 2.05 -2.70
CA VAL A 501 15.58 2.63 -3.10
C VAL A 501 14.45 1.65 -2.84
N ARG A 502 14.55 0.44 -3.40
CA ARG A 502 13.59 -0.65 -3.23
C ARG A 502 13.28 -0.86 -1.76
N LYS A 503 14.31 -0.96 -0.92
CA LYS A 503 14.12 -1.19 0.51
C LYS A 503 13.31 -0.07 1.16
N LEU A 504 13.71 1.19 1.01
CA LEU A 504 12.99 2.31 1.62
C LEU A 504 11.54 2.38 1.14
N LEU A 505 11.34 2.24 -0.17
CA LEU A 505 10.01 2.32 -0.75
C LEU A 505 9.14 1.16 -0.28
N LEU A 506 9.61 -0.09 -0.37
CA LEU A 506 8.83 -1.25 0.04
C LEU A 506 8.61 -1.30 1.55
N ASP A 507 9.55 -0.84 2.38
CA ASP A 507 9.33 -0.70 3.83
C ASP A 507 8.17 0.28 4.10
N TYR A 508 8.13 1.43 3.43
CA TYR A 508 7.02 2.39 3.55
C TYR A 508 5.69 1.82 3.04
N ILE A 509 5.70 1.19 1.86
CA ILE A 509 4.50 0.59 1.27
C ILE A 509 3.94 -0.49 2.19
N SER A 510 4.81 -1.31 2.76
CA SER A 510 4.44 -2.34 3.74
C SER A 510 3.86 -1.74 5.02
N ALA A 511 4.40 -0.61 5.47
CA ALA A 511 3.91 0.12 6.65
C ALA A 511 2.67 1.00 6.39
N ASN A 512 2.35 1.29 5.13
CA ASN A 512 1.28 2.21 4.74
C ASN A 512 0.45 1.63 3.59
N PRO A 513 -0.16 0.44 3.72
CA PRO A 513 -0.90 -0.17 2.62
C PRO A 513 -2.08 0.71 2.16
N ILE A 514 -2.29 0.85 0.85
CA ILE A 514 -3.52 1.44 0.32
C ILE A 514 -4.64 0.42 0.55
N THR A 515 -5.62 0.81 1.35
CA THR A 515 -6.86 0.08 1.56
C THR A 515 -7.91 0.70 0.66
N ASP A 516 -8.38 -0.06 -0.33
CA ASP A 516 -9.49 0.34 -1.19
C ASP A 516 -10.78 0.55 -0.41
#